data_AF-A0AAV5NQY8-F1
#
_entry.id   AF-A0AAV5NQY8-F1
#
_cell.length_a   1.000
_cell.length_b   1.000
_cell.length_c   1.000
_cell.angle_alpha   90.00
_cell.angle_beta   90.00
_cell.angle_gamma   90.00
#
_symmetry.space_group_name_H-M   'P 1'
#
loop_
_entity.id
_entity.type
_entity.pdbx_description
1 polymer ?
#
loop_
_entity_poly.entity_id
_entity_poly.type
_entity_poly.pdbx_seq_one_letter_code
_entity_poly.pdbx_strand_id
1 'polypeptide(L)'
;MDFELDNFNGIILSAETVPNSNAAFASELREVLSYATDNRKNLIWLTLPIEQSHLIGEATAQGFTFHNCEERAITLIHKPKPDTFVPFIPTHTVGAGALIQNDQKEILLIKEHGMKGYKLPGGHVELGEPIGESVVREVWEETGVTAEFESILGITTKHPFQFGKSNMYIVCKLTATEETINIQDVDEIAEAKWVSVNEFLQDEINYPFNRQMVGALLNQDGLALVELAGNTGRHKKQETFFAQTSSAAHSPLTLNSEPALNLMPVLQQLFIREGQSELVEQSEISADALNSEPFQNWLESKRGFTNQDVANTRWIKTCTGGYITEVMFHENGTLDEFRLFDRFQTQGTWRLEYGLLEVSITKGDNTYQFTIVGNQDHNVHSAVEHKNGELHSYLKFAQVK
;
A
#
# COMPACT_ATOMS: atom_id res chain seq x y z
N MET A 1 42.18 23.36 15.53
CA MET A 1 41.09 22.46 15.13
C MET A 1 41.09 22.36 13.64
N ASP A 2 41.14 21.14 13.15
CA ASP A 2 41.02 20.85 11.72
C ASP A 2 39.53 20.82 11.35
N PHE A 3 39.24 21.14 10.10
CA PHE A 3 37.88 21.11 9.57
C PHE A 3 37.86 20.77 8.10
N GLU A 4 36.73 20.24 7.65
CA GLU A 4 36.43 20.05 6.23
C GLU A 4 35.32 21.00 5.78
N LEU A 5 35.24 21.22 4.47
CA LEU A 5 34.20 22.03 3.85
C LEU A 5 33.12 21.10 3.29
N ASP A 6 31.86 21.35 3.66
CA ASP A 6 30.74 20.62 3.09
C ASP A 6 30.35 21.14 1.69
N ASN A 7 29.52 20.38 0.98
CA ASN A 7 29.06 20.72 -0.37
C ASN A 7 28.10 21.93 -0.42
N PHE A 8 27.70 22.47 0.74
CA PHE A 8 26.70 23.53 0.90
C PHE A 8 27.31 24.80 1.52
N ASN A 9 28.63 24.98 1.40
CA ASN A 9 29.40 26.12 1.91
C ASN A 9 29.37 26.23 3.45
N GLY A 10 29.33 25.08 4.14
CA GLY A 10 29.55 24.94 5.56
C GLY A 10 30.94 24.43 5.93
N ILE A 11 31.20 24.41 7.24
CA ILE A 11 32.41 23.88 7.88
C ILE A 11 31.98 22.72 8.79
N ILE A 12 32.66 21.58 8.72
CA ILE A 12 32.50 20.47 9.68
C ILE A 12 33.78 20.37 10.49
N LEU A 13 33.70 20.65 11.80
CA LEU A 13 34.83 20.54 12.71
C LEU A 13 35.17 19.08 12.99
N SER A 14 36.45 18.71 12.88
CA SER A 14 36.90 17.36 13.18
C SER A 14 36.93 17.12 14.69
N ALA A 15 36.08 16.20 15.17
CA ALA A 15 36.00 15.79 16.56
C ALA A 15 37.34 15.29 17.13
N GLU A 16 38.19 14.69 16.28
CA GLU A 16 39.50 14.15 16.67
C GLU A 16 40.52 15.24 17.05
N THR A 17 40.31 16.46 16.55
CA THR A 17 41.25 17.58 16.71
C THR A 17 40.73 18.66 17.66
N VAL A 18 39.61 18.39 18.34
CA VAL A 18 39.03 19.28 19.35
C VAL A 18 39.94 19.29 20.59
N PRO A 19 40.45 20.47 21.03
CA PRO A 19 41.27 20.56 22.22
C PRO A 19 40.51 20.14 23.48
N ASN A 20 41.15 19.37 24.35
CA ASN A 20 40.52 18.89 25.59
C ASN A 20 40.34 19.99 26.67
N SER A 21 41.05 21.12 26.59
CA SER A 21 40.95 22.19 27.59
C SER A 21 39.99 23.30 27.13
N ASN A 22 39.15 23.80 28.03
CA ASN A 22 38.21 24.90 27.75
C ASN A 22 38.90 26.12 27.13
N ALA A 23 40.03 26.54 27.69
CA ALA A 23 40.73 27.75 27.22
C ALA A 23 41.29 27.58 25.80
N ALA A 24 41.91 26.45 25.49
CA ALA A 24 42.43 26.16 24.15
C ALA A 24 41.28 26.01 23.15
N PHE A 25 40.25 25.22 23.50
CA PHE A 25 39.06 25.04 22.67
C PHE A 25 38.39 26.37 22.36
N ALA A 26 38.17 27.22 23.38
CA ALA A 26 37.56 28.52 23.20
C ALA A 26 38.39 29.45 22.29
N SER A 27 39.73 29.39 22.38
CA SER A 27 40.61 30.17 21.51
C SER A 27 40.55 29.70 20.06
N GLU A 28 40.70 28.41 19.82
CA GLU A 28 40.69 27.84 18.47
C GLU A 28 39.31 27.96 17.82
N LEU A 29 38.23 27.87 18.59
CA LEU A 29 36.87 28.08 18.09
C LEU A 29 36.67 29.51 17.56
N ARG A 30 37.27 30.53 18.22
CA ARG A 30 37.25 31.92 17.73
C ARG A 30 37.98 32.06 16.40
N GLU A 31 39.08 31.36 16.21
CA GLU A 31 39.83 31.37 14.94
C GLU A 31 39.00 30.78 13.80
N VAL A 32 38.31 29.67 14.05
CA VAL A 32 37.35 29.06 13.10
C VAL A 32 36.22 30.04 12.77
N LEU A 33 35.65 30.71 13.78
CA LEU A 33 34.57 31.69 13.56
C LEU A 33 35.03 32.90 12.74
N SER A 34 36.26 33.39 12.97
CA SER A 34 36.87 34.44 12.16
C SER A 34 37.04 33.97 10.71
N TYR A 35 37.62 32.78 10.51
CA TYR A 35 37.77 32.19 9.18
C TYR A 35 36.41 32.04 8.48
N ALA A 36 35.38 31.55 9.17
CA ALA A 36 34.04 31.39 8.63
C ALA A 36 33.44 32.73 8.17
N THR A 37 33.66 33.79 8.94
CA THR A 37 33.21 35.15 8.61
C THR A 37 33.94 35.69 7.38
N ASP A 38 35.27 35.64 7.38
CA ASP A 38 36.11 36.16 6.29
C ASP A 38 35.83 35.44 4.96
N ASN A 39 35.54 34.14 5.04
CA ASN A 39 35.24 33.29 3.88
C ASN A 39 33.74 33.12 3.61
N ARG A 40 32.88 33.92 4.28
CA ARG A 40 31.42 33.97 4.07
C ARG A 40 30.75 32.60 4.13
N LYS A 41 31.18 31.75 5.06
CA LYS A 41 30.60 30.43 5.32
C LYS A 41 29.19 30.57 5.87
N ASN A 42 28.36 29.59 5.57
CA ASN A 42 26.95 29.61 5.92
C ASN A 42 26.68 28.93 7.26
N LEU A 43 27.40 27.85 7.57
CA LEU A 43 27.11 26.99 8.71
C LEU A 43 28.41 26.37 9.24
N ILE A 44 28.48 26.16 10.55
CA ILE A 44 29.58 25.43 11.20
C ILE A 44 28.96 24.33 12.04
N TRP A 45 29.42 23.10 11.83
CA TRP A 45 29.01 21.91 12.56
C TRP A 45 30.09 21.52 13.57
N LEU A 46 29.67 21.23 14.79
CA LEU A 46 30.52 20.74 15.86
C LEU A 46 29.84 19.56 16.54
N THR A 47 30.43 18.37 16.48
CA THR A 47 29.96 17.21 17.24
C THR A 47 30.94 16.91 18.36
N LEU A 48 30.44 16.92 19.59
CA LEU A 48 31.21 16.62 20.79
C LEU A 48 30.77 15.27 21.37
N PRO A 49 31.68 14.31 21.58
CA PRO A 49 31.37 13.11 22.35
C PRO A 49 31.11 13.47 23.83
N ILE A 50 30.40 12.59 24.55
CA ILE A 50 29.96 12.84 25.93
C ILE A 50 31.12 13.15 26.90
N GLU A 51 32.30 12.60 26.63
CA GLU A 51 33.54 12.84 27.37
C GLU A 51 34.05 14.29 27.23
N GLN A 52 33.61 14.99 26.18
CA GLN A 52 33.92 16.40 25.92
C GLN A 52 32.77 17.35 26.28
N SER A 53 31.78 16.88 27.05
CA SER A 53 30.61 17.67 27.45
C SER A 53 30.95 18.96 28.21
N HIS A 54 32.11 19.03 28.88
CA HIS A 54 32.61 20.24 29.54
C HIS A 54 32.92 21.40 28.57
N LEU A 55 33.08 21.12 27.27
CA LEU A 55 33.33 22.12 26.22
C LEU A 55 32.04 22.78 25.69
N ILE A 56 30.86 22.23 25.99
CA ILE A 56 29.57 22.72 25.49
C ILE A 56 29.33 24.17 25.93
N GLY A 57 29.70 24.51 27.17
CA GLY A 57 29.59 25.88 27.70
C GLY A 57 30.39 26.90 26.88
N GLU A 58 31.59 26.53 26.46
CA GLU A 58 32.45 27.39 25.63
C GLU A 58 31.89 27.57 24.22
N ALA A 59 31.35 26.50 23.62
CA ALA A 59 30.75 26.56 22.29
C ALA A 59 29.50 27.46 22.30
N THR A 60 28.59 27.25 23.26
CA THR A 60 27.35 28.02 23.37
C THR A 60 27.61 29.48 23.72
N ALA A 61 28.63 29.78 24.53
CA ALA A 61 29.07 31.16 24.80
C ALA A 61 29.54 31.90 23.53
N GLN A 62 29.98 31.17 22.50
CA GLN A 62 30.37 31.71 21.20
C GLN A 62 29.26 31.62 20.15
N GLY A 63 28.01 31.42 20.58
CA GLY A 63 26.83 31.48 19.73
C GLY A 63 26.52 30.19 18.97
N PHE A 64 27.10 29.05 19.38
CA PHE A 64 26.60 27.75 18.94
C PHE A 64 25.26 27.43 19.62
N THR A 65 24.38 26.74 18.90
CA THR A 65 23.08 26.24 19.39
C THR A 65 23.00 24.74 19.20
N PHE A 66 22.21 24.05 20.03
CA PHE A 66 22.00 22.60 19.88
C PHE A 66 21.24 22.29 18.59
N HIS A 67 21.65 21.19 17.95
CA HIS A 67 21.03 20.69 16.73
C HIS A 67 20.52 19.26 16.95
N ASN A 68 21.40 18.29 17.15
CA ASN A 68 21.02 16.89 17.40
C ASN A 68 21.70 16.34 18.66
N CYS A 69 21.05 15.38 19.31
CA CYS A 69 21.61 14.67 20.46
C CYS A 69 21.45 13.16 20.23
N GLU A 70 22.55 12.44 20.33
CA GLU A 70 22.61 10.99 20.42
C GLU A 70 22.93 10.60 21.87
N GLU A 71 22.90 9.30 22.19
CA GLU A 71 23.18 8.81 23.53
C GLU A 71 24.57 9.26 24.04
N ARG A 72 25.58 9.28 23.15
CA ARG A 72 26.98 9.56 23.50
C ARG A 72 27.58 10.78 22.81
N ALA A 73 26.78 11.58 22.11
CA ALA A 73 27.29 12.76 21.40
C ALA A 73 26.23 13.85 21.28
N ILE A 74 26.68 15.11 21.24
CA ILE A 74 25.85 16.26 20.93
C ILE A 74 26.41 16.99 19.72
N THR A 75 25.55 17.28 18.76
CA THR A 75 25.86 18.12 17.61
C THR A 75 25.32 19.52 17.85
N LEU A 76 26.22 20.49 17.80
CA LEU A 76 25.93 21.92 17.83
C LEU A 76 26.18 22.53 16.45
N ILE A 77 25.51 23.65 16.21
CA ILE A 77 25.69 24.43 14.99
C ILE A 77 25.92 25.90 15.32
N HIS A 78 26.69 26.57 14.49
CA HIS A 78 26.75 28.04 14.48
C HIS A 78 26.31 28.55 13.11
N LYS A 79 25.42 29.55 13.13
CA LYS A 79 24.90 30.21 11.93
C LYS A 79 25.45 31.63 11.82
N PRO A 80 26.55 31.87 11.06
CA PRO A 80 27.03 33.22 10.78
C PRO A 80 25.96 34.15 10.19
N LYS A 81 24.98 33.60 9.46
CA LYS A 81 23.81 34.33 8.96
C LYS A 81 22.52 33.76 9.58
N PRO A 82 21.65 34.57 10.20
CA PRO A 82 20.44 34.09 10.88
C PRO A 82 19.51 33.21 10.03
N ASP A 83 19.34 33.59 8.76
CA ASP A 83 18.44 32.94 7.79
C ASP A 83 19.07 31.72 7.09
N THR A 84 20.24 31.27 7.54
CA THR A 84 20.86 30.06 7.01
C THR A 84 19.94 28.86 7.21
N PHE A 85 19.62 28.17 6.11
CA PHE A 85 18.96 26.87 6.16
C PHE A 85 19.87 25.86 6.85
N VAL A 86 19.32 25.18 7.86
CA VAL A 86 19.98 24.10 8.55
C VAL A 86 19.20 22.82 8.27
N PRO A 87 19.87 21.72 7.87
CA PRO A 87 19.25 20.41 7.77
C PRO A 87 18.50 20.05 9.06
N PHE A 88 17.47 19.24 8.91
CA PHE A 88 16.45 19.06 9.92
C PHE A 88 16.91 18.25 11.15
N ILE A 89 16.23 18.48 12.27
CA ILE A 89 16.29 17.63 13.48
C ILE A 89 15.20 16.57 13.39
N PRO A 90 15.38 15.31 13.83
CA PRO A 90 14.28 14.35 13.83
C PRO A 90 13.03 14.93 14.53
N THR A 91 11.91 15.02 13.80
CA THR A 91 10.64 15.52 14.37
C THR A 91 9.55 14.49 14.47
N HIS A 92 9.71 13.37 13.79
CA HIS A 92 8.75 12.28 13.82
C HIS A 92 9.40 11.11 14.53
N THR A 93 8.68 10.56 15.50
CA THR A 93 8.84 9.14 15.83
C THR A 93 8.08 8.33 14.78
N VAL A 94 8.60 7.17 14.42
CA VAL A 94 7.92 6.25 13.52
C VAL A 94 7.51 5.03 14.33
N GLY A 95 6.27 4.58 14.16
CA GLY A 95 5.80 3.30 14.65
C GLY A 95 5.17 2.51 13.53
N ALA A 96 5.22 1.19 13.64
CA ALA A 96 4.59 0.28 12.68
C ALA A 96 3.65 -0.66 13.43
N GLY A 97 2.56 -1.08 12.78
CA GLY A 97 1.70 -2.13 13.33
C GLY A 97 1.15 -3.05 12.28
N ALA A 98 0.93 -4.31 12.66
CA ALA A 98 0.58 -5.39 11.76
C ALA A 98 -0.92 -5.67 11.76
N LEU A 99 -1.51 -5.65 10.57
CA LEU A 99 -2.80 -6.26 10.30
C LEU A 99 -2.54 -7.65 9.71
N ILE A 100 -2.78 -8.68 10.52
CA ILE A 100 -2.65 -10.09 10.14
C ILE A 100 -4.03 -10.72 10.22
N GLN A 101 -4.48 -11.36 9.14
CA GLN A 101 -5.70 -12.15 9.11
C GLN A 101 -5.36 -13.61 8.81
N ASN A 102 -5.88 -14.54 9.62
CA ASN A 102 -5.77 -15.97 9.35
C ASN A 102 -6.88 -16.48 8.42
N ASP A 103 -6.80 -17.75 8.03
CA ASP A 103 -7.77 -18.39 7.13
C ASP A 103 -9.19 -18.45 7.72
N GLN A 104 -9.31 -18.40 9.05
CA GLN A 104 -10.59 -18.39 9.79
C GLN A 104 -11.24 -17.00 9.83
N LYS A 105 -10.68 -16.00 9.14
CA LYS A 105 -11.16 -14.60 9.14
C LYS A 105 -11.10 -13.96 10.53
N GLU A 106 -10.10 -14.35 11.30
CA GLU A 106 -9.73 -13.73 12.56
C GLU A 106 -8.50 -12.85 12.37
N ILE A 107 -8.37 -11.81 13.18
CA ILE A 107 -7.23 -10.90 13.19
C ILE A 107 -6.43 -11.03 14.48
N LEU A 108 -5.11 -10.96 14.36
CA LEU A 108 -4.22 -10.96 15.51
C LEU A 108 -4.26 -9.60 16.21
N LEU A 109 -4.50 -9.63 17.51
CA LEU A 109 -4.65 -8.44 18.33
C LEU A 109 -3.92 -8.60 19.65
N ILE A 110 -3.47 -7.49 20.20
CA ILE A 110 -2.84 -7.43 21.52
C ILE A 110 -3.53 -6.42 22.42
N LYS A 111 -3.25 -6.56 23.72
CA LYS A 111 -3.66 -5.64 24.76
C LYS A 111 -2.51 -5.45 25.73
N GLU A 112 -2.05 -4.21 25.84
CA GLU A 112 -1.05 -3.81 26.84
C GLU A 112 -1.66 -3.85 28.27
N HIS A 113 -0.79 -4.00 29.27
CA HIS A 113 -1.18 -3.85 30.67
C HIS A 113 -1.80 -2.47 30.95
N GLY A 114 -2.96 -2.46 31.62
CA GLY A 114 -3.67 -1.22 31.99
C GLY A 114 -4.55 -0.62 30.89
N MET A 115 -4.49 -1.13 29.66
CA MET A 115 -5.37 -0.72 28.57
C MET A 115 -6.69 -1.50 28.60
N LYS A 116 -7.76 -0.92 28.04
CA LYS A 116 -9.09 -1.56 28.00
C LYS A 116 -9.34 -2.35 26.72
N GLY A 117 -9.12 -1.71 25.57
CA GLY A 117 -9.36 -2.28 24.25
C GLY A 117 -8.10 -2.88 23.64
N TYR A 118 -8.30 -3.67 22.59
CA TYR A 118 -7.24 -4.26 21.79
C TYR A 118 -6.77 -3.31 20.69
N LYS A 119 -5.51 -3.50 20.28
CA LYS A 119 -4.87 -2.83 19.15
C LYS A 119 -4.16 -3.87 18.27
N LEU A 120 -3.75 -3.43 17.08
CA LEU A 120 -2.83 -4.20 16.25
C LEU A 120 -1.49 -4.34 16.98
N PRO A 121 -0.82 -5.50 16.91
CA PRO A 121 0.55 -5.63 17.39
C PRO A 121 1.49 -4.71 16.63
N GLY A 122 2.50 -4.18 17.30
CA GLY A 122 3.44 -3.23 16.74
C GLY A 122 3.92 -2.16 17.71
N GLY A 123 5.12 -1.65 17.42
CA GLY A 123 5.83 -0.70 18.27
C GLY A 123 6.66 0.30 17.48
N HIS A 124 7.81 0.65 18.03
CA HIS A 124 8.69 1.70 17.50
C HIS A 124 9.59 1.14 16.40
N VAL A 125 9.78 1.92 15.33
CA VAL A 125 10.79 1.59 14.31
C VAL A 125 12.13 2.13 14.78
N GLU A 126 13.11 1.25 15.00
CA GLU A 126 14.42 1.64 15.50
C GLU A 126 15.24 2.41 14.44
N LEU A 127 16.27 3.12 14.91
CA LEU A 127 17.13 3.93 14.04
C LEU A 127 17.85 3.05 13.01
N GLY A 128 17.48 3.23 11.74
CA GLY A 128 18.07 2.49 10.61
C GLY A 128 17.43 1.13 10.34
N GLU A 129 16.41 0.75 11.12
CA GLU A 129 15.63 -0.48 10.92
C GLU A 129 14.65 -0.31 9.75
N PRO A 130 14.58 -1.27 8.80
CA PRO A 130 13.52 -1.32 7.80
C PRO A 130 12.12 -1.44 8.44
N ILE A 131 11.11 -0.78 7.85
CA ILE A 131 9.74 -0.80 8.40
C ILE A 131 9.19 -2.23 8.44
N GLY A 132 9.44 -3.01 7.38
CA GLY A 132 8.98 -4.40 7.30
C GLY A 132 9.64 -5.31 8.33
N GLU A 133 10.93 -5.12 8.60
CA GLU A 133 11.65 -5.88 9.63
C GLU A 133 11.20 -5.49 11.04
N SER A 134 11.02 -4.20 11.29
CA SER A 134 10.53 -3.67 12.57
C SER A 134 9.19 -4.28 12.95
N VAL A 135 8.20 -4.24 12.05
CA VAL A 135 6.86 -4.76 12.37
C VAL A 135 6.85 -6.28 12.54
N VAL A 136 7.70 -7.03 11.83
CA VAL A 136 7.85 -8.48 12.01
C VAL A 136 8.47 -8.81 13.37
N ARG A 137 9.49 -8.06 13.80
CA ARG A 137 10.10 -8.19 15.13
C ARG A 137 9.05 -7.94 16.22
N GLU A 138 8.34 -6.82 16.15
CA GLU A 138 7.33 -6.43 17.14
C GLU A 138 6.20 -7.47 17.26
N VAL A 139 5.72 -8.01 16.14
CA VAL A 139 4.72 -9.10 16.17
C VAL A 139 5.24 -10.30 16.93
N TRP A 140 6.48 -10.71 16.68
CA TRP A 140 7.08 -11.85 17.37
C TRP A 140 7.29 -11.58 18.87
N GLU A 141 7.77 -10.38 19.24
CA GLU A 141 7.99 -9.99 20.64
C GLU A 141 6.67 -9.95 21.42
N GLU A 142 5.65 -9.29 20.88
CA GLU A 142 4.38 -9.08 21.58
C GLU A 142 3.46 -10.32 21.57
N THR A 143 3.61 -11.22 20.61
CA THR A 143 2.63 -12.32 20.41
C THR A 143 3.24 -13.72 20.26
N GLY A 144 4.52 -13.84 19.90
CA GLY A 144 5.18 -15.11 19.54
C GLY A 144 4.84 -15.64 18.15
N VAL A 145 3.89 -15.02 17.44
CA VAL A 145 3.53 -15.38 16.06
C VAL A 145 4.67 -15.02 15.13
N THR A 146 5.03 -15.92 14.23
CA THR A 146 5.94 -15.60 13.12
C THR A 146 5.14 -15.18 11.91
N ALA A 147 5.61 -14.16 11.21
CA ALA A 147 4.92 -13.59 10.06
C ALA A 147 5.90 -13.02 9.03
N GLU A 148 5.43 -12.90 7.80
CA GLU A 148 6.14 -12.28 6.69
C GLU A 148 5.48 -10.95 6.31
N PHE A 149 6.29 -9.93 6.05
CA PHE A 149 5.83 -8.63 5.58
C PHE A 149 5.34 -8.71 4.13
N GLU A 150 4.17 -8.13 3.85
CA GLU A 150 3.61 -8.05 2.49
C GLU A 150 3.63 -6.62 1.94
N SER A 151 3.00 -5.68 2.64
CA SER A 151 2.78 -4.32 2.12
C SER A 151 2.48 -3.30 3.21
N ILE A 152 2.58 -2.01 2.86
CA ILE A 152 2.07 -0.91 3.69
C ILE A 152 0.63 -0.59 3.29
N LEU A 153 -0.30 -0.70 4.22
CA LEU A 153 -1.74 -0.45 3.99
C LEU A 153 -2.11 1.01 4.17
N GLY A 154 -1.46 1.72 5.10
CA GLY A 154 -1.84 3.08 5.42
C GLY A 154 -0.85 3.78 6.34
N ILE A 155 -0.98 5.10 6.39
CA ILE A 155 -0.17 5.97 7.24
C ILE A 155 -1.10 6.94 7.97
N THR A 156 -0.88 7.10 9.25
CA THR A 156 -1.54 8.10 10.10
C THR A 156 -0.48 8.93 10.82
N THR A 157 -0.80 10.19 11.04
CA THR A 157 0.09 11.14 11.72
C THR A 157 -0.61 11.76 12.91
N LYS A 158 0.12 11.94 14.01
CA LYS A 158 -0.37 12.61 15.22
C LYS A 158 0.55 13.77 15.59
N HIS A 159 -0.04 14.94 15.83
CA HIS A 159 0.65 16.11 16.34
C HIS A 159 -0.29 16.93 17.25
N PRO A 160 0.18 17.41 18.43
CA PRO A 160 1.45 17.03 19.07
C PRO A 160 1.39 15.61 19.65
N PHE A 161 2.56 15.02 19.84
CA PHE A 161 2.78 13.78 20.57
C PHE A 161 3.79 14.03 21.71
N GLN A 162 4.57 13.02 22.09
CA GLN A 162 5.59 13.12 23.14
C GLN A 162 6.53 14.30 22.88
N PHE A 163 6.73 15.13 23.91
CA PHE A 163 7.63 16.30 23.89
C PHE A 163 7.35 17.32 22.76
N GLY A 164 6.09 17.42 22.30
CA GLY A 164 5.70 18.35 21.24
C GLY A 164 6.16 17.92 19.84
N LYS A 165 6.69 16.71 19.70
CA LYS A 165 7.07 16.10 18.41
C LYS A 165 5.86 15.50 17.71
N SER A 166 6.04 15.07 16.47
CA SER A 166 5.04 14.32 15.73
C SER A 166 5.27 12.81 15.85
N ASN A 167 4.24 12.03 15.61
CA ASN A 167 4.34 10.60 15.40
C ASN A 167 3.75 10.24 14.04
N MET A 168 4.40 9.33 13.33
CA MET A 168 3.91 8.70 12.11
C MET A 168 3.72 7.22 12.39
N TYR A 169 2.51 6.72 12.25
CA TYR A 169 2.17 5.31 12.46
C TYR A 169 1.81 4.66 11.12
N ILE A 170 2.51 3.59 10.80
CA ILE A 170 2.42 2.87 9.53
C ILE A 170 1.72 1.54 9.76
N VAL A 171 0.58 1.32 9.10
CA VAL A 171 -0.14 0.04 9.16
C VAL A 171 0.39 -0.85 8.06
N CYS A 172 0.86 -2.04 8.42
CA CYS A 172 1.44 -3.03 7.52
C CYS A 172 0.55 -4.26 7.42
N LYS A 173 0.48 -4.86 6.22
CA LYS A 173 -0.13 -6.17 6.02
C LYS A 173 0.95 -7.24 6.16
N LEU A 174 0.65 -8.24 6.97
CA LEU A 174 1.54 -9.36 7.24
C LEU A 174 0.76 -10.66 7.09
N THR A 175 1.45 -11.72 6.68
CA THR A 175 0.91 -13.09 6.63
C THR A 175 1.59 -13.93 7.69
N ALA A 176 0.80 -14.54 8.57
CA ALA A 176 1.32 -15.46 9.58
C ALA A 176 1.87 -16.72 8.92
N THR A 177 3.06 -17.14 9.34
CA THR A 177 3.66 -18.43 8.97
C THR A 177 3.44 -19.47 10.07
N GLU A 178 3.33 -19.03 11.33
CA GLU A 178 2.92 -19.86 12.47
C GLU A 178 1.99 -19.06 13.39
N GLU A 179 0.79 -19.58 13.64
CA GLU A 179 -0.27 -18.84 14.38
C GLU A 179 -0.23 -19.06 15.91
N THR A 180 0.75 -19.82 16.41
CA THR A 180 0.82 -20.16 17.84
C THR A 180 1.21 -18.93 18.66
N ILE A 181 0.34 -18.55 19.58
CA ILE A 181 0.59 -17.42 20.47
C ILE A 181 1.48 -17.86 21.63
N ASN A 182 2.57 -17.12 21.82
CA ASN A 182 3.51 -17.22 22.93
C ASN A 182 4.14 -15.85 23.18
N ILE A 183 3.51 -15.03 24.02
CA ILE A 183 3.95 -13.66 24.32
C ILE A 183 5.38 -13.68 24.87
N GLN A 184 6.32 -12.96 24.22
CA GLN A 184 7.70 -12.83 24.69
C GLN A 184 7.85 -11.62 25.61
N ASP A 185 7.25 -10.48 25.24
CA ASP A 185 7.21 -9.26 26.05
C ASP A 185 6.06 -9.28 27.05
N VAL A 186 6.24 -10.04 28.13
CA VAL A 186 5.26 -10.20 29.20
C VAL A 186 5.14 -8.95 30.11
N ASP A 187 6.11 -8.04 30.04
CA ASP A 187 6.14 -6.82 30.86
C ASP A 187 5.23 -5.74 30.25
N GLU A 188 5.15 -5.66 28.91
CA GLU A 188 4.25 -4.74 28.21
C GLU A 188 2.88 -5.37 27.91
N ILE A 189 2.86 -6.63 27.47
CA ILE A 189 1.66 -7.26 26.90
C ILE A 189 0.92 -8.11 27.93
N ALA A 190 -0.36 -7.77 28.15
CA ALA A 190 -1.26 -8.50 29.03
C ALA A 190 -1.93 -9.68 28.33
N GLU A 191 -2.22 -9.55 27.04
CA GLU A 191 -2.95 -10.55 26.26
C GLU A 191 -2.68 -10.39 24.76
N ALA A 192 -2.55 -11.51 24.06
CA ALA A 192 -2.55 -11.62 22.61
C ALA A 192 -3.58 -12.68 22.20
N LYS A 193 -4.39 -12.41 21.17
CA LYS A 193 -5.40 -13.35 20.69
C LYS A 193 -5.80 -13.12 19.23
N TRP A 194 -6.30 -14.18 18.61
CA TRP A 194 -7.04 -14.14 17.37
C TRP A 194 -8.50 -13.81 17.66
N VAL A 195 -9.08 -12.85 16.93
CA VAL A 195 -10.47 -12.40 17.12
C VAL A 195 -11.16 -12.29 15.78
N SER A 196 -12.41 -12.75 15.68
CA SER A 196 -13.21 -12.53 14.48
C SER A 196 -13.25 -11.05 14.11
N VAL A 197 -13.05 -10.74 12.83
CA VAL A 197 -13.13 -9.37 12.31
C VAL A 197 -14.44 -8.70 12.73
N ASN A 198 -15.57 -9.41 12.59
CA ASN A 198 -16.89 -8.87 12.91
C ASN A 198 -17.03 -8.55 14.40
N GLU A 199 -16.49 -9.41 15.28
CA GLU A 199 -16.49 -9.19 16.72
C GLU A 199 -15.66 -7.94 17.07
N PHE A 200 -14.44 -7.82 16.53
CA PHE A 200 -13.58 -6.66 16.78
C PHE A 200 -14.22 -5.34 16.34
N LEU A 201 -14.84 -5.32 15.15
CA LEU A 201 -15.48 -4.13 14.60
C LEU A 201 -16.73 -3.70 15.38
N GLN A 202 -17.41 -4.63 16.05
CA GLN A 202 -18.63 -4.36 16.82
C GLN A 202 -18.35 -4.07 18.30
N ASP A 203 -17.22 -4.53 18.84
CA ASP A 203 -16.87 -4.32 20.25
C ASP A 203 -16.54 -2.86 20.56
N GLU A 204 -17.47 -2.19 21.25
CA GLU A 204 -17.36 -0.78 21.64
C GLU A 204 -16.28 -0.51 22.72
N ILE A 205 -15.72 -1.56 23.35
CA ILE A 205 -14.55 -1.42 24.23
C ILE A 205 -13.32 -1.01 23.42
N ASN A 206 -13.24 -1.43 22.15
CA ASN A 206 -12.15 -1.08 21.25
C ASN A 206 -12.30 0.35 20.72
N TYR A 207 -11.18 1.09 20.70
CA TYR A 207 -11.17 2.48 20.27
C TYR A 207 -11.78 2.65 18.87
N PRO A 208 -12.70 3.62 18.66
CA PRO A 208 -13.38 3.81 17.38
C PRO A 208 -12.44 3.96 16.19
N PHE A 209 -11.31 4.64 16.38
CA PHE A 209 -10.28 4.82 15.36
C PHE A 209 -9.70 3.47 14.91
N ASN A 210 -9.32 2.58 15.85
CA ASN A 210 -8.76 1.27 15.52
C ASN A 210 -9.78 0.41 14.75
N ARG A 211 -11.05 0.43 15.16
CA ARG A 211 -12.12 -0.31 14.46
C ARG A 211 -12.31 0.19 13.03
N GLN A 212 -12.43 1.50 12.83
CA GLN A 212 -12.58 2.08 11.50
C GLN A 212 -11.36 1.84 10.62
N MET A 213 -10.15 1.95 11.19
CA MET A 213 -8.90 1.70 10.50
C MET A 213 -8.81 0.25 10.01
N VAL A 214 -9.04 -0.74 10.88
CA VAL A 214 -9.06 -2.16 10.49
C VAL A 214 -10.13 -2.41 9.42
N GLY A 215 -11.35 -1.92 9.61
CA GLY A 215 -12.44 -2.11 8.67
C GLY A 215 -12.15 -1.53 7.27
N ALA A 216 -11.43 -0.41 7.19
CA ALA A 216 -11.06 0.21 5.92
C ALA A 216 -9.90 -0.52 5.22
N LEU A 217 -8.97 -1.10 5.98
CA LEU A 217 -7.69 -1.62 5.46
C LEU A 217 -7.67 -3.13 5.22
N LEU A 218 -8.55 -3.91 5.85
CA LEU A 218 -8.50 -5.39 5.85
C LEU A 218 -8.38 -6.05 4.47
N ASN A 219 -9.04 -5.49 3.46
CA ASN A 219 -9.08 -6.04 2.10
C ASN A 219 -8.31 -5.19 1.08
N GLN A 220 -7.33 -4.42 1.54
CA GLN A 220 -6.50 -3.59 0.66
C GLN A 220 -5.15 -4.25 0.39
N ASP A 221 -4.65 -4.10 -0.83
CA ASP A 221 -3.34 -4.63 -1.23
C ASP A 221 -2.18 -3.73 -0.78
N GLY A 222 -2.44 -2.42 -0.63
CA GLY A 222 -1.48 -1.45 -0.13
C GLY A 222 -0.33 -1.12 -1.09
N LEU A 223 0.79 -0.68 -0.53
CA LEU A 223 2.02 -0.35 -1.23
C LEU A 223 3.01 -1.52 -1.10
N ALA A 224 3.35 -2.18 -2.22
CA ALA A 224 4.32 -3.28 -2.25
C ALA A 224 5.75 -2.76 -2.14
N LEU A 225 6.63 -3.56 -1.51
CA LEU A 225 8.06 -3.35 -1.59
C LEU A 225 8.55 -3.57 -3.03
N VAL A 226 9.33 -2.63 -3.56
CA VAL A 226 9.85 -2.67 -4.93
C VAL A 226 11.36 -2.43 -4.93
N GLU A 227 12.10 -3.35 -5.55
CA GLU A 227 13.50 -3.15 -5.87
C GLU A 227 13.66 -2.61 -7.29
N LEU A 228 14.23 -1.41 -7.41
CA LEU A 228 14.49 -0.78 -8.70
C LEU A 228 15.96 -0.93 -9.07
N ALA A 229 16.24 -1.49 -10.25
CA ALA A 229 17.60 -1.68 -10.76
C ALA A 229 18.44 -0.38 -10.81
N GLY A 230 17.80 0.80 -10.89
CA GLY A 230 18.46 2.11 -10.86
C GLY A 230 18.88 2.59 -9.47
N ASN A 231 18.61 1.86 -8.39
CA ASN A 231 18.93 2.24 -7.01
C ASN A 231 20.41 1.97 -6.64
N THR A 232 21.35 2.58 -7.37
CA THR A 232 22.80 2.28 -7.28
C THR A 232 23.66 3.44 -6.78
N GLY A 233 23.06 4.56 -6.39
CA GLY A 233 23.78 5.75 -5.92
C GLY A 233 24.44 5.60 -4.54
N ARG A 234 25.31 6.55 -4.18
CA ARG A 234 25.99 6.63 -2.86
C ARG A 234 25.03 6.54 -1.67
N HIS A 235 23.82 7.07 -1.83
CA HIS A 235 22.73 7.00 -0.86
C HIS A 235 21.58 6.18 -1.45
N LYS A 236 21.83 4.88 -1.65
CA LYS A 236 20.78 3.95 -2.10
C LYS A 236 19.60 4.02 -1.13
N LYS A 237 18.39 3.96 -1.67
CA LYS A 237 17.17 3.86 -0.85
C LYS A 237 17.17 2.50 -0.18
N GLN A 238 16.92 2.47 1.13
CA GLN A 238 16.85 1.24 1.91
C GLN A 238 15.61 0.43 1.53
N GLU A 239 14.46 1.09 1.51
CA GLU A 239 13.18 0.53 1.10
C GLU A 239 12.47 1.48 0.14
N THR A 240 11.64 0.94 -0.74
CA THR A 240 10.80 1.73 -1.66
C THR A 240 9.48 1.01 -1.84
N PHE A 241 8.38 1.70 -1.58
CA PHE A 241 7.04 1.14 -1.65
C PHE A 241 6.22 1.84 -2.73
N PHE A 242 5.63 1.07 -3.65
CA PHE A 242 4.74 1.59 -4.68
C PHE A 242 3.35 1.00 -4.57
N ALA A 243 2.34 1.81 -4.94
CA ALA A 243 0.99 1.30 -5.07
C ALA A 243 0.99 0.12 -6.01
N GLN A 244 0.43 -1.00 -5.54
CA GLN A 244 0.17 -2.11 -6.45
C GLN A 244 -0.82 -1.58 -7.49
N THR A 245 -0.42 -1.61 -8.76
CA THR A 245 -1.44 -1.59 -9.81
C THR A 245 -2.26 -2.85 -9.57
N SER A 246 -3.58 -2.75 -9.59
CA SER A 246 -4.44 -3.94 -9.48
C SER A 246 -4.28 -4.80 -10.73
N SER A 247 -3.10 -5.34 -10.99
CA SER A 247 -2.98 -6.67 -11.56
C SER A 247 -3.19 -7.60 -10.38
N ALA A 248 -4.44 -7.86 -10.02
CA ALA A 248 -4.74 -8.84 -8.99
C ALA A 248 -4.38 -10.23 -9.51
N ALA A 249 -3.10 -10.52 -9.78
CA ALA A 249 -2.54 -11.76 -10.33
C ALA A 249 -3.59 -12.58 -11.10
N HIS A 250 -4.21 -11.94 -12.07
CA HIS A 250 -5.38 -12.51 -12.70
C HIS A 250 -4.85 -13.54 -13.66
N SER A 251 -5.19 -14.82 -13.42
CA SER A 251 -4.73 -15.90 -14.29
C SER A 251 -5.15 -15.58 -15.73
N PRO A 252 -4.22 -15.64 -16.70
CA PRO A 252 -4.56 -15.51 -18.10
C PRO A 252 -5.72 -16.44 -18.43
N LEU A 253 -6.63 -16.02 -19.30
CA LEU A 253 -7.73 -16.88 -19.72
C LEU A 253 -7.13 -18.11 -20.46
N THR A 254 -7.15 -19.28 -19.84
CA THR A 254 -6.57 -20.52 -20.39
C THR A 254 -7.65 -21.45 -20.95
N LEU A 255 -7.57 -21.78 -22.24
CA LEU A 255 -8.54 -22.63 -22.96
C LEU A 255 -8.07 -24.11 -23.02
N ASN A 256 -7.68 -24.70 -21.89
CA ASN A 256 -6.93 -25.97 -21.87
C ASN A 256 -7.78 -27.27 -21.78
N SER A 257 -9.09 -27.24 -22.09
CA SER A 257 -9.94 -28.44 -22.04
C SER A 257 -11.04 -28.45 -23.13
N GLU A 258 -11.53 -29.64 -23.53
CA GLU A 258 -12.61 -29.77 -24.54
C GLU A 258 -13.86 -28.90 -24.29
N PRO A 259 -14.33 -28.66 -23.04
CA PRO A 259 -15.42 -27.74 -22.76
C PRO A 259 -15.16 -26.27 -23.15
N ALA A 260 -13.89 -25.85 -23.23
CA ALA A 260 -13.52 -24.50 -23.64
C ALA A 260 -13.83 -24.21 -25.12
N LEU A 261 -14.00 -25.26 -25.95
CA LEU A 261 -14.44 -25.11 -27.35
C LEU A 261 -15.85 -24.54 -27.47
N ASN A 262 -16.74 -24.81 -26.52
CA ASN A 262 -18.12 -24.29 -26.56
C ASN A 262 -18.21 -22.78 -26.32
N LEU A 263 -17.16 -22.18 -25.76
CA LEU A 263 -17.07 -20.75 -25.44
C LEU A 263 -16.26 -19.96 -26.48
N MET A 264 -15.66 -20.66 -27.45
CA MET A 264 -14.94 -20.05 -28.58
C MET A 264 -15.75 -19.05 -29.40
N PRO A 265 -17.06 -19.27 -29.68
CA PRO A 265 -17.81 -18.35 -30.53
C PRO A 265 -17.87 -16.92 -29.98
N VAL A 266 -18.03 -16.76 -28.66
CA VAL A 266 -18.07 -15.43 -28.02
C VAL A 266 -16.71 -14.74 -28.08
N LEU A 267 -15.63 -15.48 -27.84
CA LEU A 267 -14.26 -14.93 -27.89
C LEU A 267 -13.92 -14.45 -29.31
N GLN A 268 -14.33 -15.20 -30.35
CA GLN A 268 -14.14 -14.79 -31.74
C GLN A 268 -14.94 -13.53 -32.10
N GLN A 269 -16.22 -13.46 -31.70
CA GLN A 269 -17.06 -12.29 -31.93
C GLN A 269 -16.44 -11.03 -31.29
N LEU A 270 -15.92 -11.16 -30.06
CA LEU A 270 -15.26 -10.06 -29.36
C LEU A 270 -13.95 -9.64 -30.03
N PHE A 271 -13.11 -10.60 -30.44
CA PHE A 271 -11.87 -10.30 -31.16
C PHE A 271 -12.14 -9.51 -32.45
N ILE A 272 -13.09 -9.96 -33.27
CA ILE A 272 -13.48 -9.26 -34.50
C ILE A 272 -14.02 -7.87 -34.16
N ARG A 273 -14.90 -7.76 -33.17
CA ARG A 273 -15.50 -6.48 -32.78
C ARG A 273 -14.48 -5.46 -32.30
N GLU A 274 -13.48 -5.91 -31.54
CA GLU A 274 -12.42 -5.06 -30.99
C GLU A 274 -11.36 -4.68 -32.04
N GLY A 275 -11.17 -5.50 -33.09
CA GLY A 275 -10.24 -5.23 -34.18
C GLY A 275 -10.83 -4.47 -35.38
N GLN A 276 -12.09 -4.76 -35.77
CA GLN A 276 -12.69 -4.30 -37.03
C GLN A 276 -13.92 -3.39 -36.86
N SER A 277 -14.30 -3.08 -35.61
CA SER A 277 -15.40 -2.17 -35.24
C SER A 277 -16.84 -2.63 -35.57
N GLU A 278 -17.03 -3.73 -36.29
CA GLU A 278 -18.34 -4.33 -36.58
C GLU A 278 -18.59 -5.57 -35.72
N LEU A 279 -19.83 -5.77 -35.29
CA LEU A 279 -20.26 -6.95 -34.54
C LEU A 279 -20.90 -7.93 -35.53
N VAL A 280 -20.41 -9.17 -35.57
CA VAL A 280 -20.79 -10.17 -36.57
C VAL A 280 -21.53 -11.35 -35.95
N GLU A 281 -22.38 -12.00 -36.74
CA GLU A 281 -23.05 -13.24 -36.37
C GLU A 281 -22.05 -14.40 -36.28
N GLN A 282 -22.33 -15.38 -35.41
CA GLN A 282 -21.42 -16.53 -35.24
C GLN A 282 -21.24 -17.32 -36.53
N SER A 283 -22.27 -17.41 -37.37
CA SER A 283 -22.23 -18.09 -38.67
C SER A 283 -21.32 -17.43 -39.70
N GLU A 284 -20.93 -16.17 -39.49
CA GLU A 284 -20.10 -15.38 -40.41
C GLU A 284 -18.60 -15.46 -40.07
N ILE A 285 -18.27 -16.09 -38.93
CA ILE A 285 -16.89 -16.20 -38.44
C ILE A 285 -16.20 -17.40 -39.10
N SER A 286 -15.10 -17.13 -39.82
CA SER A 286 -14.25 -18.20 -40.33
C SER A 286 -13.55 -18.95 -39.19
N ALA A 287 -13.53 -20.28 -39.28
CA ALA A 287 -12.83 -21.15 -38.34
C ALA A 287 -11.31 -20.84 -38.25
N ASP A 288 -10.73 -20.22 -39.28
CA ASP A 288 -9.30 -19.89 -39.34
C ASP A 288 -8.89 -18.76 -38.38
N ALA A 289 -9.83 -18.00 -37.81
CA ALA A 289 -9.54 -16.85 -36.95
C ALA A 289 -8.78 -17.21 -35.66
N LEU A 290 -8.96 -18.44 -35.15
CA LEU A 290 -8.46 -18.91 -33.85
C LEU A 290 -6.96 -19.20 -33.82
N ASN A 291 -6.39 -19.58 -34.96
CA ASN A 291 -4.97 -19.93 -35.07
C ASN A 291 -4.12 -18.76 -35.56
N SER A 292 -4.72 -17.58 -35.67
CA SER A 292 -4.01 -16.38 -36.05
C SER A 292 -3.22 -15.86 -34.85
N GLU A 293 -1.95 -15.52 -35.06
CA GLU A 293 -1.10 -14.84 -34.08
C GLU A 293 -1.79 -13.59 -33.48
N PRO A 294 -2.53 -12.75 -34.25
CA PRO A 294 -3.30 -11.64 -33.68
C PRO A 294 -4.37 -12.04 -32.67
N PHE A 295 -5.06 -13.18 -32.88
CA PHE A 295 -6.06 -13.66 -31.93
C PHE A 295 -5.41 -14.13 -30.63
N GLN A 296 -4.27 -14.83 -30.71
CA GLN A 296 -3.54 -15.27 -29.51
C GLN A 296 -3.02 -14.07 -28.71
N ASN A 297 -2.42 -13.07 -29.37
CA ASN A 297 -1.99 -11.83 -28.71
C ASN A 297 -3.17 -11.08 -28.07
N TRP A 298 -4.33 -11.06 -28.73
CA TRP A 298 -5.54 -10.47 -28.16
C TRP A 298 -6.04 -11.27 -26.96
N LEU A 299 -5.98 -12.60 -27.00
CA LEU A 299 -6.42 -13.48 -25.91
C LEU A 299 -5.53 -13.31 -24.67
N GLU A 300 -4.22 -13.08 -24.85
CA GLU A 300 -3.28 -12.76 -23.77
C GLU A 300 -3.63 -11.45 -23.03
N SER A 301 -4.39 -10.54 -23.67
CA SER A 301 -4.93 -9.33 -23.01
C SER A 301 -6.17 -9.61 -22.13
N LYS A 302 -6.67 -10.86 -22.14
CA LYS A 302 -7.89 -11.25 -21.43
C LYS A 302 -7.58 -12.06 -20.18
N ARG A 303 -8.46 -11.93 -19.20
CA ARG A 303 -8.37 -12.64 -17.91
C ARG A 303 -9.64 -13.41 -17.60
N GLY A 304 -9.50 -14.49 -16.83
CA GLY A 304 -10.64 -15.20 -16.25
C GLY A 304 -11.07 -14.61 -14.90
N PHE A 305 -12.38 -14.38 -14.70
CA PHE A 305 -12.94 -14.00 -13.41
C PHE A 305 -12.92 -15.15 -12.40
N THR A 306 -12.91 -14.81 -11.13
CA THR A 306 -13.13 -15.69 -9.98
C THR A 306 -14.46 -15.33 -9.30
N ASN A 307 -14.95 -16.19 -8.41
CA ASN A 307 -16.15 -15.85 -7.63
C ASN A 307 -15.95 -14.57 -6.79
N GLN A 308 -14.75 -14.34 -6.26
CA GLN A 308 -14.44 -13.14 -5.49
C GLN A 308 -14.49 -11.86 -6.34
N ASP A 309 -14.19 -11.97 -7.64
CA ASP A 309 -14.27 -10.82 -8.55
C ASP A 309 -15.71 -10.39 -8.81
N VAL A 310 -16.69 -11.29 -8.68
CA VAL A 310 -18.06 -11.09 -9.15
C VAL A 310 -19.07 -11.04 -8.00
N ALA A 311 -19.02 -11.99 -7.07
CA ALA A 311 -20.03 -12.15 -6.04
C ALA A 311 -20.10 -10.94 -5.10
N ASN A 312 -21.33 -10.46 -4.84
CA ASN A 312 -21.62 -9.32 -3.97
C ASN A 312 -20.99 -8.00 -4.44
N THR A 313 -20.81 -7.82 -5.75
CA THR A 313 -20.21 -6.61 -6.32
C THR A 313 -21.14 -5.87 -7.28
N ARG A 314 -20.87 -4.57 -7.50
CA ARG A 314 -21.66 -3.67 -8.36
C ARG A 314 -20.90 -3.28 -9.61
N TRP A 315 -21.61 -3.25 -10.73
CA TRP A 315 -21.04 -3.02 -12.05
C TRP A 315 -21.89 -2.02 -12.82
N ILE A 316 -21.25 -1.14 -13.59
CA ILE A 316 -21.93 -0.38 -14.64
C ILE A 316 -21.85 -1.17 -15.93
N LYS A 317 -23.00 -1.40 -16.56
CA LYS A 317 -23.14 -1.98 -17.89
C LYS A 317 -23.57 -0.89 -18.87
N THR A 318 -22.96 -0.86 -20.05
CA THR A 318 -23.42 -0.05 -21.17
C THR A 318 -23.35 -0.82 -22.49
N CYS A 319 -24.15 -0.42 -23.47
CA CYS A 319 -24.21 -1.05 -24.78
C CYS A 319 -24.08 -0.04 -25.92
N THR A 320 -23.88 -0.51 -27.14
CA THR A 320 -23.79 0.36 -28.34
C THR A 320 -25.05 1.20 -28.59
N GLY A 321 -26.21 0.76 -28.08
CA GLY A 321 -27.46 1.52 -28.11
C GLY A 321 -27.56 2.64 -27.07
N GLY A 322 -26.55 2.83 -26.21
CA GLY A 322 -26.51 3.88 -25.20
C GLY A 322 -27.33 3.60 -23.93
N TYR A 323 -27.86 2.38 -23.77
CA TYR A 323 -28.46 1.99 -22.50
C TYR A 323 -27.38 1.82 -21.45
N ILE A 324 -27.63 2.34 -20.24
CA ILE A 324 -26.71 2.27 -19.11
C ILE A 324 -27.49 1.74 -17.90
N THR A 325 -26.97 0.66 -17.31
CA THR A 325 -27.55 0.01 -16.14
C THR A 325 -26.50 -0.23 -15.06
N GLU A 326 -26.94 -0.25 -13.81
CA GLU A 326 -26.20 -0.79 -12.67
C GLU A 326 -26.60 -2.26 -12.50
N VAL A 327 -25.63 -3.15 -12.40
CA VAL A 327 -25.83 -4.59 -12.18
C VAL A 327 -25.22 -4.95 -10.83
N MET A 328 -26.01 -5.56 -9.95
CA MET A 328 -25.59 -6.11 -8.67
C MET A 328 -25.59 -7.64 -8.77
N PHE A 329 -24.41 -8.25 -8.65
CA PHE A 329 -24.28 -9.70 -8.62
C PHE A 329 -24.35 -10.20 -7.19
N HIS A 330 -25.17 -11.22 -6.93
CA HIS A 330 -25.31 -11.84 -5.62
C HIS A 330 -24.60 -13.19 -5.58
N GLU A 331 -24.05 -13.54 -4.43
CA GLU A 331 -23.31 -14.79 -4.22
C GLU A 331 -24.11 -16.08 -4.51
N ASN A 332 -25.43 -16.02 -4.42
CA ASN A 332 -26.33 -17.14 -4.72
C ASN A 332 -26.55 -17.39 -6.23
N GLY A 333 -25.82 -16.69 -7.12
CA GLY A 333 -25.97 -16.81 -8.57
C GLY A 333 -27.12 -16.00 -9.18
N THR A 334 -27.80 -15.15 -8.41
CA THR A 334 -28.78 -14.19 -8.94
C THR A 334 -28.16 -12.82 -9.15
N LEU A 335 -28.83 -11.97 -9.94
CA LEU A 335 -28.46 -10.57 -10.09
C LEU A 335 -29.70 -9.68 -10.13
N ASP A 336 -29.52 -8.43 -9.72
CA ASP A 336 -30.45 -7.35 -9.98
C ASP A 336 -29.82 -6.33 -10.94
N GLU A 337 -30.59 -5.89 -11.92
CA GLU A 337 -30.19 -4.85 -12.85
C GLU A 337 -31.14 -3.65 -12.73
N PHE A 338 -30.58 -2.44 -12.65
CA PHE A 338 -31.32 -1.19 -12.58
C PHE A 338 -30.88 -0.25 -13.69
N ARG A 339 -31.84 0.31 -14.44
CA ARG A 339 -31.53 1.46 -15.31
C ARG A 339 -31.01 2.62 -14.48
N LEU A 340 -29.92 3.24 -14.94
CA LEU A 340 -29.15 4.17 -14.11
C LEU A 340 -29.96 5.39 -13.65
N PHE A 341 -30.87 5.90 -14.50
CA PHE A 341 -31.62 7.13 -14.22
C PHE A 341 -32.98 6.91 -13.57
N ASP A 342 -33.79 5.99 -14.11
CA ASP A 342 -35.17 5.77 -13.63
C ASP A 342 -35.32 4.57 -12.69
N ARG A 343 -34.21 3.86 -12.43
CA ARG A 343 -34.14 2.73 -11.50
C ARG A 343 -35.12 1.60 -11.80
N PHE A 344 -35.59 1.49 -13.04
CA PHE A 344 -36.41 0.34 -13.44
C PHE A 344 -35.60 -0.95 -13.28
N GLN A 345 -36.17 -1.89 -12.53
CA GLN A 345 -35.51 -3.14 -12.15
C GLN A 345 -35.81 -4.27 -13.13
N THR A 346 -34.79 -5.07 -13.40
CA THR A 346 -34.87 -6.40 -14.00
C THR A 346 -34.03 -7.37 -13.19
N GLN A 347 -34.31 -8.66 -13.32
CA GLN A 347 -33.61 -9.70 -12.57
C GLN A 347 -33.05 -10.74 -13.54
N GLY A 348 -32.00 -11.41 -13.08
CA GLY A 348 -31.35 -12.44 -13.86
C GLY A 348 -30.59 -13.43 -13.01
N THR A 349 -29.86 -14.30 -13.69
CA THR A 349 -28.93 -15.24 -13.10
C THR A 349 -27.57 -15.09 -13.75
N TRP A 350 -26.55 -15.51 -13.01
CA TRP A 350 -25.19 -15.59 -13.49
C TRP A 350 -24.53 -16.87 -13.03
N ARG A 351 -23.52 -17.30 -13.77
CA ARG A 351 -22.61 -18.37 -13.36
C ARG A 351 -21.23 -18.12 -13.93
N LEU A 352 -20.22 -18.64 -13.24
CA LEU A 352 -18.84 -18.58 -13.67
C LEU A 352 -18.44 -19.94 -14.24
N GLU A 353 -18.08 -19.97 -15.52
CA GLU A 353 -17.58 -21.17 -16.19
C GLU A 353 -16.24 -20.87 -16.88
N TYR A 354 -15.18 -21.57 -16.49
CA TYR A 354 -13.84 -21.42 -17.07
C TYR A 354 -13.30 -19.98 -17.08
N GLY A 355 -13.61 -19.22 -16.03
CA GLY A 355 -13.21 -17.81 -15.91
C GLY A 355 -14.07 -16.84 -16.72
N LEU A 356 -15.11 -17.32 -17.40
CA LEU A 356 -16.08 -16.49 -18.12
C LEU A 356 -17.37 -16.36 -17.33
N LEU A 357 -17.89 -15.13 -17.27
CA LEU A 357 -19.09 -14.82 -16.50
C LEU A 357 -20.31 -14.83 -17.43
N GLU A 358 -21.05 -15.94 -17.40
CA GLU A 358 -22.28 -16.08 -18.16
C GLU A 358 -23.46 -15.44 -17.42
N VAL A 359 -24.27 -14.69 -18.14
CA VAL A 359 -25.38 -13.93 -17.58
C VAL A 359 -26.64 -14.10 -18.44
N SER A 360 -27.78 -14.26 -17.77
CA SER A 360 -29.11 -14.31 -18.39
C SER A 360 -30.08 -13.39 -17.67
N ILE A 361 -30.76 -12.50 -18.40
CA ILE A 361 -31.74 -11.54 -17.86
C ILE A 361 -33.05 -11.68 -18.62
N THR A 362 -34.17 -11.81 -17.91
CA THR A 362 -35.50 -11.88 -18.53
C THR A 362 -36.26 -10.58 -18.29
N LYS A 363 -36.83 -10.01 -19.35
CA LYS A 363 -37.61 -8.76 -19.32
C LYS A 363 -38.85 -8.89 -20.21
N GLY A 364 -40.00 -9.15 -19.58
CA GLY A 364 -41.23 -9.49 -20.29
C GLY A 364 -41.01 -10.76 -21.13
N ASP A 365 -41.34 -10.71 -22.41
CA ASP A 365 -41.14 -11.83 -23.34
C ASP A 365 -39.71 -11.93 -23.91
N ASN A 366 -38.80 -11.05 -23.48
CA ASN A 366 -37.43 -11.03 -23.98
C ASN A 366 -36.45 -11.65 -23.00
N THR A 367 -35.56 -12.49 -23.51
CA THR A 367 -34.42 -13.05 -22.78
C THR A 367 -33.13 -12.51 -23.37
N TYR A 368 -32.29 -11.93 -22.53
CA TYR A 368 -30.99 -11.37 -22.90
C TYR A 368 -29.89 -12.25 -22.31
N GLN A 369 -29.00 -12.74 -23.15
CA GLN A 369 -27.91 -13.63 -22.77
C GLN A 369 -26.58 -13.05 -23.24
N PHE A 370 -25.58 -13.05 -22.37
CA PHE A 370 -24.24 -12.59 -22.70
C PHE A 370 -23.20 -13.27 -21.81
N THR A 371 -21.97 -13.38 -22.30
CA THR A 371 -20.82 -13.87 -21.54
C THR A 371 -19.79 -12.76 -21.44
N ILE A 372 -19.47 -12.35 -20.23
CA ILE A 372 -18.51 -11.29 -19.94
C ILE A 372 -17.11 -11.89 -19.91
N VAL A 373 -16.21 -11.24 -20.66
CA VAL A 373 -14.79 -11.56 -20.75
C VAL A 373 -13.99 -10.47 -20.06
N GLY A 374 -13.14 -10.89 -19.11
CA GLY A 374 -12.28 -10.00 -18.35
C GLY A 374 -11.18 -9.40 -19.20
N ASN A 375 -10.80 -8.16 -18.90
CA ASN A 375 -9.66 -7.48 -19.50
C ASN A 375 -8.55 -7.43 -18.44
N GLN A 376 -7.33 -7.81 -18.82
CA GLN A 376 -6.21 -7.93 -17.90
C GLN A 376 -5.61 -6.57 -17.50
N ASP A 377 -5.63 -5.60 -18.41
CA ASP A 377 -4.90 -4.34 -18.27
C ASP A 377 -5.72 -3.25 -17.57
N HIS A 378 -7.05 -3.33 -17.61
CA HIS A 378 -7.93 -2.32 -17.03
C HIS A 378 -9.30 -2.86 -16.60
N ASN A 379 -9.96 -2.13 -15.69
CA ASN A 379 -11.30 -2.42 -15.14
C ASN A 379 -12.46 -2.11 -16.13
N VAL A 380 -12.28 -2.45 -17.40
CA VAL A 380 -13.31 -2.33 -18.44
C VAL A 380 -13.37 -3.63 -19.23
N HIS A 381 -14.49 -4.34 -19.08
CA HIS A 381 -14.74 -5.68 -19.60
C HIS A 381 -15.72 -5.66 -20.75
N SER A 382 -15.85 -6.79 -21.47
CA SER A 382 -16.63 -6.84 -22.70
C SER A 382 -17.47 -8.09 -22.82
N ALA A 383 -18.62 -7.96 -23.49
CA ALA A 383 -19.49 -9.08 -23.82
C ALA A 383 -20.22 -8.86 -25.14
N VAL A 384 -20.73 -9.93 -25.71
CA VAL A 384 -21.68 -9.91 -26.82
C VAL A 384 -23.04 -10.37 -26.31
N GLU A 385 -24.06 -9.53 -26.51
CA GLU A 385 -25.42 -9.77 -26.08
C GLU A 385 -26.26 -10.35 -27.20
N HIS A 386 -27.00 -11.40 -26.88
CA HIS A 386 -28.02 -12.00 -27.71
C HIS A 386 -29.38 -11.78 -27.06
N LYS A 387 -30.36 -11.36 -27.86
CA LYS A 387 -31.74 -11.17 -27.43
C LYS A 387 -32.60 -12.22 -28.11
N ASN A 388 -33.24 -13.09 -27.32
CA ASN A 388 -34.02 -14.22 -27.81
C ASN A 388 -33.24 -15.13 -28.79
N GLY A 389 -31.92 -15.24 -28.59
CA GLY A 389 -31.03 -16.02 -29.45
C GLY A 389 -30.47 -15.29 -30.67
N GLU A 390 -30.93 -14.06 -30.96
CA GLU A 390 -30.41 -13.25 -32.08
C GLU A 390 -29.35 -12.27 -31.57
N LEU A 391 -28.30 -12.02 -32.37
CA LEU A 391 -27.27 -11.04 -32.05
C LEU A 391 -27.88 -9.66 -31.81
N HIS A 392 -27.53 -9.02 -30.70
CA HIS A 392 -28.18 -7.79 -30.28
C HIS A 392 -27.21 -6.62 -30.07
N SER A 393 -26.19 -6.76 -29.23
CA SER A 393 -25.34 -5.62 -28.88
C SER A 393 -23.94 -6.01 -28.41
N TYR A 394 -23.02 -5.06 -28.51
CA TYR A 394 -21.72 -5.12 -27.87
C TYR A 394 -21.78 -4.36 -26.54
N LEU A 395 -21.37 -5.04 -25.47
CA LEU A 395 -21.47 -4.54 -24.10
C LEU A 395 -20.08 -4.16 -23.57
N LYS A 396 -20.06 -3.09 -22.77
CA LYS A 396 -18.95 -2.73 -21.89
C LYS A 396 -19.39 -2.74 -20.45
N PHE A 397 -18.52 -3.23 -19.58
CA PHE A 397 -18.76 -3.25 -18.15
C PHE A 397 -17.58 -2.65 -17.38
N ALA A 398 -17.86 -1.99 -16.26
CA ALA A 398 -16.84 -1.56 -15.31
C ALA A 398 -17.33 -1.83 -13.89
N GLN A 399 -16.52 -2.50 -13.08
CA GLN A 399 -16.86 -2.72 -11.67
C GLN A 399 -16.72 -1.40 -10.89
N VAL A 400 -17.71 -1.08 -10.06
CA VAL A 400 -17.71 0.09 -9.19
C VAL A 400 -17.14 -0.33 -7.83
N LYS A 401 -16.06 0.33 -7.42
CA LYS A 401 -15.46 0.13 -6.09
C LYS A 401 -16.15 0.98 -5.03
#